data_AF-A0A7W6QDC4-F1
#
_entry.id   AF-A0A7W6QDC4-F1
#
_cell.length_a   1.000
_cell.length_b   1.000
_cell.length_c   1.000
_cell.angle_alpha   90.00
_cell.angle_beta   90.00
_cell.angle_gamma   90.00
#
_symmetry.space_group_name_H-M   'P 1'
#
loop_
_entity.id
_entity.type
_entity.pdbx_description
1 polymer ?
#
loop_
_entity_poly.entity_id
_entity_poly.type
_entity_poly.pdbx_seq_one_letter_code
_entity_poly.pdbx_strand_id
1 'polypeptide(L)'
;MLNPSVRFSPSNIATLKKALRGQYPNIKSSHLDEAIAASFGFKSYAAMRPVLYQLGAYARLVVVVDHLLLLLRLEELGYSGIAPESLRRLVWSVEFPDDRYDDDVEQMVRMRRRPTAANAD
;
A
#
# COMPACT_ATOMS: atom_id res chain seq x y z
N MET A 1 6.78 17.50 -9.28
CA MET A 1 5.42 16.94 -9.18
C MET A 1 5.34 16.11 -7.91
N LEU A 2 4.27 16.23 -7.12
CA LEU A 2 4.13 15.49 -5.85
C LEU A 2 3.38 14.17 -6.13
N ASN A 3 3.94 13.05 -5.67
CA ASN A 3 3.33 11.72 -5.65
C ASN A 3 2.91 11.42 -4.19
N PRO A 4 1.80 10.71 -3.94
CA PRO A 4 1.35 10.50 -2.57
C PRO A 4 2.26 9.52 -1.86
N SER A 5 2.59 9.85 -0.62
CA SER A 5 3.33 8.98 0.29
C SER A 5 2.35 8.16 1.12
N VAL A 6 2.52 6.85 1.15
CA VAL A 6 1.62 5.91 1.83
C VAL A 6 2.43 4.96 2.69
N ARG A 7 1.83 4.49 3.79
CA ARG A 7 2.44 3.38 4.54
C ARG A 7 2.45 2.15 3.65
N PHE A 8 3.59 1.48 3.58
CA PHE A 8 3.74 0.23 2.88
C PHE A 8 3.14 -0.90 3.74
N SER A 9 1.87 -1.21 3.49
CA SER A 9 1.10 -2.23 4.21
C SER A 9 0.22 -3.03 3.25
N PRO A 10 -0.15 -4.27 3.59
CA PRO A 10 -1.10 -5.06 2.80
C PRO A 10 -2.43 -4.33 2.59
N SER A 11 -2.94 -3.64 3.63
CA SER A 11 -4.18 -2.87 3.57
C SER A 11 -4.11 -1.76 2.52
N ASN A 12 -3.04 -0.97 2.51
CA ASN A 12 -2.88 0.12 1.55
C ASN A 12 -2.68 -0.36 0.11
N ILE A 13 -1.91 -1.44 -0.07
CA ILE A 13 -1.71 -2.04 -1.40
C ILE A 13 -3.04 -2.58 -1.95
N ALA A 14 -3.84 -3.24 -1.11
CA ALA A 14 -5.16 -3.73 -1.49
C ALA A 14 -6.11 -2.57 -1.85
N THR A 15 -6.07 -1.46 -1.10
CA THR A 15 -6.88 -0.26 -1.36
C THR A 15 -6.51 0.38 -2.69
N LEU A 16 -5.21 0.57 -2.98
CA LEU A 16 -4.74 1.09 -4.27
C LEU A 16 -5.17 0.19 -5.43
N LYS A 17 -4.99 -1.14 -5.28
CA LYS A 17 -5.40 -2.12 -6.29
C LYS A 17 -6.91 -2.07 -6.56
N LYS A 18 -7.72 -1.90 -5.51
CA LYS A 18 -9.17 -1.77 -5.62
C LYS A 18 -9.55 -0.52 -6.40
N ALA A 19 -8.93 0.62 -6.10
CA ALA A 19 -9.15 1.87 -6.83
C ALA A 19 -8.79 1.74 -8.32
N LEU A 20 -7.62 1.17 -8.63
CA LEU A 20 -7.18 0.91 -10.01
C LEU A 20 -8.15 0.00 -10.75
N ARG A 21 -8.61 -1.09 -10.12
CA ARG A 21 -9.58 -2.00 -10.71
C ARG A 21 -10.94 -1.35 -10.96
N GLY A 22 -11.34 -0.39 -10.11
CA GLY A 22 -12.57 0.38 -10.29
C GLY A 22 -12.52 1.27 -11.54
N GLN A 23 -11.37 1.92 -11.80
CA GLN A 23 -11.21 2.79 -12.96
C GLN A 23 -10.85 2.02 -14.25
N TYR A 24 -10.08 0.94 -14.14
CA TYR A 24 -9.57 0.17 -15.27
C TYR A 24 -9.95 -1.32 -15.14
N PRO A 25 -11.24 -1.67 -15.30
CA PRO A 25 -11.75 -3.02 -15.05
C PRO A 25 -11.24 -4.09 -16.02
N ASN A 26 -10.72 -3.68 -17.18
CA ASN A 26 -10.14 -4.54 -18.20
C ASN A 26 -8.71 -5.01 -17.87
N ILE A 27 -8.05 -4.40 -16.87
CA ILE A 27 -6.70 -4.79 -16.47
C ILE A 27 -6.76 -6.03 -15.58
N LYS A 28 -5.98 -7.06 -15.93
CA LYS A 28 -5.88 -8.29 -15.13
C LYS A 28 -5.37 -7.97 -13.73
N SER A 29 -5.96 -8.63 -12.73
CA SER A 29 -5.60 -8.47 -11.31
C SER A 29 -4.09 -8.66 -11.04
N SER A 30 -3.47 -9.67 -11.67
CA SER A 30 -2.03 -9.94 -11.54
C SER A 30 -1.15 -8.88 -12.19
N HIS A 31 -1.63 -8.23 -13.25
CA HIS A 31 -0.89 -7.14 -13.90
C HIS A 31 -0.95 -5.86 -13.06
N LEU A 32 -2.07 -5.62 -12.35
CA LEU A 32 -2.14 -4.56 -11.35
C LEU A 32 -1.15 -4.80 -10.20
N ASP A 33 -0.99 -6.04 -9.74
CA ASP A 33 0.01 -6.37 -8.70
C ASP A 33 1.43 -6.02 -9.16
N GLU A 34 1.78 -6.36 -10.40
CA GLU A 34 3.07 -6.03 -11.01
C GLU A 34 3.27 -4.53 -11.20
N ALA A 35 2.25 -3.80 -11.67
CA ALA A 35 2.31 -2.36 -11.87
C ALA A 35 2.43 -1.59 -10.54
N ILE A 36 1.71 -2.02 -9.51
CA ILE A 36 1.83 -1.44 -8.16
C ILE A 36 3.25 -1.69 -7.61
N ALA A 37 3.79 -2.89 -7.76
CA ALA A 37 5.14 -3.20 -7.32
C ALA A 37 6.18 -2.30 -8.02
N ALA A 38 6.05 -2.10 -9.33
CA ALA A 38 6.92 -1.19 -10.10
C ALA A 38 6.79 0.26 -9.64
N SER A 39 5.60 0.73 -9.27
CA SER A 39 5.37 2.08 -8.74
C SER A 39 6.12 2.38 -7.44
N PHE A 40 6.52 1.34 -6.71
CA PHE A 40 7.33 1.41 -5.50
C PHE A 40 8.82 1.11 -5.76
N GLY A 41 9.21 0.89 -7.02
CA GLY A 41 10.59 0.57 -7.40
C GLY A 41 10.97 -0.90 -7.33
N PHE A 42 10.02 -1.82 -7.07
CA PHE A 42 10.31 -3.26 -7.12
C PHE A 42 10.28 -3.78 -8.55
N LYS A 43 11.17 -4.72 -8.86
CA LYS A 43 11.23 -5.37 -10.18
C LYS A 43 10.00 -6.23 -10.50
N SER A 44 9.34 -6.79 -9.48
CA SER A 44 8.14 -7.61 -9.62
C SER A 44 7.35 -7.66 -8.31
N TYR A 45 6.10 -8.11 -8.40
CA TYR A 45 5.29 -8.35 -7.20
C TYR A 45 5.93 -9.41 -6.30
N ALA A 46 6.52 -10.45 -6.88
CA ALA A 46 7.24 -11.49 -6.13
C ALA A 46 8.42 -10.93 -5.31
N ALA A 47 9.15 -9.94 -5.84
CA ALA A 47 10.24 -9.28 -5.13
C ALA A 47 9.74 -8.35 -4.00
N MET A 48 8.55 -7.79 -4.16
CA MET A 48 7.91 -6.91 -3.17
C MET A 48 7.38 -7.70 -1.96
N ARG A 49 6.86 -8.92 -2.17
CA ARG A 49 6.16 -9.71 -1.14
C ARG A 49 6.97 -9.94 0.15
N PRO A 50 8.24 -10.37 0.13
CA PRO A 50 9.00 -10.62 1.36
C PRO A 50 9.11 -9.36 2.23
N VAL A 51 9.32 -8.20 1.61
CA VAL A 51 9.40 -6.91 2.32
C VAL A 51 8.06 -6.60 3.00
N LEU A 52 6.95 -6.85 2.30
CA LEU A 52 5.61 -6.61 2.85
C LEU A 52 5.32 -7.45 4.10
N TYR A 53 5.76 -8.72 4.13
CA TYR A 53 5.57 -9.60 5.28
C TYR A 53 6.56 -9.34 6.43
N GLN A 54 7.77 -8.87 6.14
CA GLN A 54 8.79 -8.61 7.18
C GLN A 54 8.54 -7.32 7.96
N LEU A 55 7.95 -6.30 7.32
CA LEU A 55 7.74 -4.99 7.95
C LEU A 55 6.62 -4.99 8.99
N GLY A 56 5.65 -5.92 8.90
CA GLY A 56 4.48 -5.95 9.79
C GLY A 56 4.79 -6.04 11.29
N ALA A 57 5.93 -6.62 11.68
CA ALA A 57 6.25 -6.87 13.09
C ALA A 57 7.14 -5.80 13.74
N TYR A 58 8.03 -5.14 13.00
CA TYR A 58 9.14 -4.39 13.61
C TYR A 58 9.47 -3.03 12.98
N ALA A 59 8.95 -2.71 11.79
CA ALA A 59 9.34 -1.48 11.10
C ALA A 59 8.23 -0.90 10.23
N ARG A 60 8.07 0.42 10.27
CA ARG A 60 7.14 1.15 9.39
C ARG A 60 7.92 1.70 8.20
N LEU A 61 7.55 1.28 6.99
CA LEU A 61 8.07 1.83 5.74
C LEU A 61 7.01 2.74 5.12
N VAL A 62 7.42 3.93 4.68
CA VAL A 62 6.60 4.84 3.88
C VAL A 62 7.17 4.83 2.47
N VAL A 63 6.30 4.62 1.48
CA VAL A 63 6.66 4.60 0.05
C VAL A 63 5.91 5.68 -0.69
N VAL A 64 6.49 6.12 -1.79
CA VAL A 64 5.86 7.04 -2.73
C VAL A 64 5.24 6.21 -3.85
N VAL A 65 3.97 6.46 -4.19
CA VAL A 65 3.34 5.83 -5.36
C VAL A 65 3.74 6.61 -6.62
N ASP A 66 4.74 6.12 -7.36
CA ASP A 66 5.12 6.76 -8.63
C ASP A 66 4.18 6.35 -9.76
N HIS A 67 3.29 7.26 -10.14
CA HIS A 67 2.28 7.01 -11.18
C HIS A 67 2.91 6.84 -12.58
N LEU A 68 4.10 7.39 -12.85
CA LEU A 68 4.76 7.22 -14.14
C LEU A 68 5.39 5.84 -14.25
N LEU A 69 6.01 5.34 -13.17
CA LEU A 69 6.50 3.95 -13.13
C LEU A 69 5.34 2.95 -13.19
N LEU A 70 4.22 3.27 -12.54
CA LEU A 70 3.00 2.48 -12.65
C LEU A 70 2.49 2.41 -14.09
N LEU A 71 2.42 3.56 -14.78
CA LEU A 71 2.01 3.65 -16.18
C LEU A 71 2.95 2.85 -17.08
N LEU A 72 4.26 3.07 -16.97
CA LEU A 72 5.27 2.38 -17.77
C LEU A 72 5.12 0.86 -17.65
N ARG A 73 4.93 0.37 -16.42
CA ARG A 73 4.75 -1.07 -16.21
C ARG A 73 3.45 -1.60 -16.80
N LEU A 74 2.37 -0.82 -16.79
CA LEU A 74 1.12 -1.18 -17.47
C LEU A 74 1.29 -1.24 -18.99
N GLU A 75 2.03 -0.32 -19.58
CA GLU A 75 2.36 -0.31 -21.01
C GLU A 75 3.18 -1.54 -21.41
N GLU A 76 4.20 -1.90 -20.63
CA GLU A 76 4.99 -3.13 -20.82
C GLU A 76 4.13 -4.41 -20.78
N LEU A 77 3.05 -4.38 -19.99
CA LEU A 77 2.09 -5.49 -19.84
C LEU A 77 0.97 -5.46 -20.89
N GLY A 78 1.03 -4.54 -21.85
CA GLY A 78 0.13 -4.43 -23.00
C GLY A 78 -1.05 -3.49 -22.82
N TYR A 79 -1.09 -2.68 -21.77
CA TYR A 79 -2.16 -1.70 -21.54
C TYR A 79 -1.71 -0.29 -21.93
N SER A 80 -1.89 0.05 -23.20
CA SER A 80 -1.62 1.38 -23.73
C SER A 80 -2.86 2.29 -23.67
N GLY A 81 -2.67 3.59 -23.90
CA GLY A 81 -3.75 4.57 -23.98
C GLY A 81 -4.28 5.07 -22.63
N ILE A 82 -3.62 4.73 -21.52
CA ILE A 82 -3.93 5.28 -20.21
C ILE A 82 -3.30 6.68 -20.11
N ALA A 83 -4.14 7.71 -19.99
CA ALA A 83 -3.65 9.08 -19.82
C ALA A 83 -2.89 9.23 -18.48
N PRO A 84 -1.63 9.73 -18.48
CA PRO A 84 -0.85 9.90 -17.24
C PRO A 84 -1.58 10.73 -16.18
N GLU A 85 -2.26 11.79 -16.59
CA GLU A 85 -3.01 12.68 -15.69
C GLU A 85 -4.25 12.02 -15.06
N SER A 86 -4.87 11.04 -15.74
CA SER A 86 -5.98 10.28 -15.17
C SER A 86 -5.49 9.34 -14.09
N LEU A 87 -4.36 8.67 -14.34
CA LEU A 87 -3.73 7.79 -13.37
C LEU A 87 -3.20 8.56 -12.15
N ARG A 88 -2.56 9.71 -12.37
CA ARG A 88 -2.11 10.61 -11.30
C ARG A 88 -3.27 11.05 -10.41
N ARG A 89 -4.37 11.52 -11.00
CA ARG A 89 -5.57 11.93 -10.25
C ARG A 89 -6.16 10.78 -9.45
N LEU A 90 -6.24 9.58 -10.03
CA LEU A 90 -6.71 8.40 -9.30
C LEU A 90 -5.85 8.14 -8.07
N VAL A 91 -4.53 8.00 -8.26
CA VAL A 91 -3.56 7.71 -7.20
C VAL A 91 -3.65 8.76 -6.07
N TRP A 92 -3.85 10.04 -6.42
CA TRP A 92 -4.01 11.12 -5.45
C TRP A 92 -5.37 11.11 -4.71
N SER A 93 -6.41 10.60 -5.35
CA SER A 93 -7.76 10.52 -4.77
C SER A 93 -7.99 9.31 -3.88
N VAL A 94 -7.04 8.37 -3.82
CA VAL A 94 -7.19 7.18 -2.99
C VAL A 94 -7.10 7.54 -1.51
N GLU A 95 -8.19 7.30 -0.79
CA GLU A 95 -8.21 7.35 0.67
C GLU A 95 -7.63 6.05 1.22
N PHE A 96 -6.40 6.14 1.74
CA PHE A 96 -5.74 5.01 2.36
C PHE A 96 -6.23 4.80 3.79
N PRO A 97 -6.52 3.55 4.20
CA PRO A 97 -6.85 3.29 5.60
C PRO A 97 -5.73 3.78 6.50
N ASP A 98 -6.11 4.62 7.47
CA ASP A 98 -5.20 5.18 8.44
C ASP A 98 -5.03 4.19 9.60
N ASP A 99 -4.22 3.14 9.40
CA ASP A 99 -3.81 2.22 10.47
C ASP A 99 -2.81 2.90 11.43
N ARG A 100 -2.99 4.19 11.74
CA ARG A 100 -2.22 4.91 12.77
C ARG A 100 -2.29 4.22 14.13
N TYR A 101 -3.26 3.33 14.29
CA TYR A 101 -3.37 2.36 15.38
C TYR A 101 -3.67 0.98 14.77
N ASP A 102 -2.64 0.16 14.59
CA ASP A 102 -2.84 -1.25 14.92
C ASP A 102 -3.24 -1.22 16.39
N ASP A 103 -4.53 -1.41 16.67
CA ASP A 103 -5.11 -1.41 18.01
C ASP A 103 -4.27 -2.27 18.97
N ASP A 104 -3.57 -3.27 18.44
CA ASP A 104 -2.66 -4.15 19.17
C ASP A 104 -1.54 -3.41 19.92
N VAL A 105 -0.90 -2.38 19.34
CA VAL A 105 0.20 -1.68 20.03
C VAL A 105 -0.33 -0.80 21.15
N GLU A 106 -1.43 -0.09 20.92
CA GLU A 106 -2.06 0.72 21.95
C GLU A 106 -2.65 -0.17 23.05
N GLN A 107 -3.30 -1.28 22.70
CA GLN A 107 -3.78 -2.28 23.66
C GLN A 107 -2.63 -2.91 24.44
N MET A 108 -1.52 -3.28 23.80
CA MET A 108 -0.35 -3.83 24.49
C MET A 108 0.29 -2.82 25.45
N VAL A 109 0.37 -1.53 25.07
CA VAL A 109 0.86 -0.46 25.95
C VAL A 109 -0.12 -0.22 27.10
N ARG A 110 -1.43 -0.21 26.84
CA ARG A 110 -2.47 -0.09 27.87
C ARG A 110 -2.45 -1.29 28.83
N MET A 111 -2.26 -2.51 28.34
CA MET A 111 -2.11 -3.71 29.16
C MET A 111 -0.87 -3.66 30.05
N ARG A 112 0.28 -3.20 29.53
CA ARG A 112 1.50 -3.00 30.33
C ARG A 112 1.40 -1.87 31.35
N ARG A 113 0.58 -0.85 31.07
CA ARG A 113 0.36 0.29 31.97
C ARG A 113 -0.78 0.06 32.96
N ARG A 114 -1.52 -1.05 32.88
CA ARG A 114 -2.47 -1.42 33.93
C ARG A 114 -1.63 -1.78 35.17
N PRO A 115 -1.70 -0.99 36.25
CA PRO A 115 -1.05 -1.38 37.49
C PRO A 115 -1.66 -2.72 37.93
N THR A 116 -0.82 -3.66 38.33
CA THR A 116 -1.28 -4.83 39.09
C THR A 116 -2.04 -4.27 40.29
N ALA A 117 -3.35 -4.49 40.36
CA ALA A 117 -4.14 -4.02 41.48
C ALA A 117 -3.49 -4.59 42.75
N ALA A 118 -3.11 -3.71 43.68
CA ALA A 118 -2.45 -4.08 44.93
C ALA A 118 -3.34 -4.92 45.87
N ASN A 119 -4.57 -5.23 45.45
CA ASN A 119 -5.60 -5.96 46.20
C ASN A 119 -6.02 -7.24 45.47
N ALA A 120 -5.09 -7.91 44.76
CA ALA A 120 -5.31 -9.28 44.32
C ALA A 120 -4.81 -10.22 45.43
N ASP A 121 -5.63 -10.34 46.47
CA ASP A 121 -5.57 -11.45 47.44
C ASP A 121 -6.01 -12.76 46.76
#